data_AF-A0A4R8XXS6-F1
#
_entry.id   AF-A0A4R8XXS6-F1
#
_cell.length_a   1.000
_cell.length_b   1.000
_cell.length_c   1.000
_cell.angle_alpha   90.00
_cell.angle_beta   90.00
_cell.angle_gamma   90.00
#
_symmetry.space_group_name_H-M   'P 1'
#
loop_
_entity.id
_entity.type
_entity.pdbx_description
1 polymer ?
#
loop_
_entity_poly.entity_id
_entity_poly.type
_entity_poly.pdbx_seq_one_letter_code
_entity_poly.pdbx_strand_id
1 'polypeptide(L)'
;MGLSIAEIAAVLQAHLGQALLGVIVGKNARTLARWTHATVRPPHASEQLLRDTFQVFEILSFVHLPEVARAWLMGMHPELDDVSPAEALSNGRSREVMALARSYMAAG
;
A
#
# COMPACT_ATOMS: atom_id res chain seq x y z
N MET A 1 -16.89 -1.54 12.79
CA MET A 1 -15.59 -1.14 13.35
C MET A 1 -14.56 -1.29 12.25
N GLY A 2 -13.76 -0.27 11.95
CA GLY A 2 -12.69 -0.38 10.95
C GLY A 2 -11.52 -1.21 11.47
N LEU A 3 -10.69 -1.74 10.56
CA LEU A 3 -9.49 -2.50 10.91
C LEU A 3 -8.51 -1.64 11.73
N SER A 4 -7.90 -2.25 12.74
CA SER A 4 -6.76 -1.71 13.47
C SER A 4 -5.53 -1.60 12.56
N ILE A 5 -4.54 -0.81 12.97
CA ILE A 5 -3.32 -0.64 12.16
C ILE A 5 -2.51 -1.94 12.02
N ALA A 6 -2.57 -2.83 13.02
CA ALA A 6 -1.91 -4.13 12.96
C ALA A 6 -2.61 -5.06 11.96
N GLU A 7 -3.95 -5.05 11.94
CA GLU A 7 -4.75 -5.79 10.96
C GLU A 7 -4.50 -5.26 9.54
N ILE A 8 -4.47 -3.94 9.35
CA ILE A 8 -4.11 -3.33 8.06
C ILE A 8 -2.73 -3.78 7.61
N ALA A 9 -1.72 -3.70 8.48
CA ALA A 9 -0.37 -4.14 8.16
C ALA A 9 -0.33 -5.64 7.80
N ALA A 10 -1.10 -6.48 8.50
CA ALA A 10 -1.17 -7.91 8.25
C ALA A 10 -1.82 -8.23 6.89
N VAL A 11 -2.94 -7.58 6.56
CA VAL A 11 -3.63 -7.74 5.27
C VAL A 11 -2.72 -7.30 4.12
N LEU A 12 -2.11 -6.11 4.23
CA LEU A 12 -1.16 -5.63 3.23
C LEU A 12 0.03 -6.56 3.08
N GLN A 13 0.60 -7.06 4.17
CA GLN A 13 1.73 -7.98 4.10
C GLN A 13 1.36 -9.31 3.44
N ALA A 14 0.15 -9.82 3.67
CA ALA A 14 -0.34 -11.05 3.06
C ALA A 14 -0.52 -10.92 1.54
N HIS A 15 -1.06 -9.80 1.05
CA HIS A 15 -1.33 -9.62 -0.38
C HIS A 15 -0.18 -9.01 -1.18
N LEU A 16 0.55 -8.04 -0.62
CA LEU A 16 1.65 -7.37 -1.31
C LEU A 16 2.97 -8.11 -1.13
N GLY A 17 3.08 -8.89 -0.05
CA GLY A 17 4.32 -9.49 0.40
C GLY A 17 5.19 -8.49 1.17
N GLN A 18 6.07 -9.04 2.00
CA GLN A 18 6.92 -8.27 2.91
C GLN A 18 7.89 -7.32 2.18
N ALA A 19 8.41 -7.70 1.02
CA ALA A 19 9.38 -6.89 0.27
C ALA A 19 8.74 -5.61 -0.28
N LEU A 20 7.60 -5.74 -0.96
CA LEU A 20 6.89 -4.59 -1.55
C LEU A 20 6.36 -3.65 -0.46
N LEU A 21 5.75 -4.21 0.60
CA LEU A 21 5.31 -3.39 1.73
C LEU A 21 6.49 -2.66 2.39
N GLY A 22 7.65 -3.31 2.49
CA GLY A 22 8.89 -2.71 3.00
C GLY A 22 9.39 -1.52 2.18
N VAL A 23 9.29 -1.58 0.85
CA VAL A 23 9.57 -0.44 -0.05
C VAL A 23 8.61 0.71 0.23
N ILE A 24 7.31 0.41 0.31
CA ILE A 24 6.27 1.42 0.53
C ILE A 24 6.50 2.15 1.85
N VAL A 25 6.70 1.45 2.97
CA VAL A 25 6.84 2.11 4.29
C VAL A 25 8.27 2.50 4.64
N GLY A 26 9.26 2.16 3.82
CA GLY A 26 10.68 2.37 4.09
C GLY A 26 11.18 1.65 5.35
N LYS A 27 10.71 0.42 5.59
CA LYS A 27 11.09 -0.40 6.76
C LYS A 27 11.45 -1.83 6.39
N ASN A 28 12.28 -2.44 7.23
CA ASN A 28 12.67 -3.83 7.09
C ASN A 28 11.61 -4.82 7.60
N ALA A 29 11.77 -6.08 7.17
CA ALA A 29 10.98 -7.24 7.57
C ALA A 29 10.71 -7.34 9.08
N ARG A 30 11.75 -7.17 9.89
CA ARG A 30 11.65 -7.28 11.36
C ARG A 30 10.72 -6.23 11.94
N THR A 31 10.79 -5.00 11.44
CA THR A 31 9.90 -3.91 11.87
C THR A 31 8.47 -4.19 11.45
N LEU A 32 8.25 -4.64 10.21
CA LEU A 32 6.93 -4.99 9.70
C LEU A 32 6.28 -6.11 10.54
N ALA A 33 7.01 -7.19 10.83
CA ALA A 33 6.51 -8.28 11.67
C ALA A 33 6.06 -7.77 13.06
N ARG A 34 6.82 -6.84 13.67
CA ARG A 34 6.43 -6.27 14.96
C ARG A 34 5.14 -5.47 14.90
N TRP A 35 4.87 -4.80 13.77
CA TRP A 35 3.64 -4.06 13.53
C TRP A 35 2.46 -5.01 13.28
N THR A 36 2.63 -6.06 12.47
CA THR A 36 1.56 -7.05 12.22
C THR A 36 1.17 -7.81 13.48
N HIS A 37 2.12 -8.07 14.38
CA HIS A 37 1.86 -8.71 15.68
C HIS A 37 1.42 -7.73 16.78
N ALA A 38 1.21 -6.45 16.45
CA ALA A 38 0.86 -5.39 17.40
C ALA A 38 1.84 -5.23 18.60
N THR A 39 3.05 -5.80 18.51
CA THR A 39 4.08 -5.70 19.56
C THR A 39 4.67 -4.30 19.64
N VAL A 40 4.66 -3.56 18.54
CA VAL A 40 5.00 -2.14 18.49
C VAL A 40 4.06 -1.39 17.57
N ARG A 41 3.63 -0.21 18.02
CA ARG A 41 2.84 0.72 17.23
C ARG A 41 3.72 1.41 16.19
N PRO A 42 3.31 1.46 14.91
CA PRO A 42 4.01 2.27 13.91
C PRO A 42 4.04 3.76 14.33
N PRO A 43 5.10 4.51 13.99
CA PRO A 43 5.08 5.97 14.05
C PRO A 43 3.93 6.53 13.20
N HIS A 44 3.44 7.72 13.54
CA HIS A 44 2.29 8.33 12.88
C HIS A 44 2.41 8.40 11.34
N ALA A 45 3.58 8.79 10.83
CA ALA A 45 3.83 8.83 9.38
C ALA A 45 3.69 7.45 8.71
N SER A 46 4.21 6.39 9.34
CA SER A 46 4.08 5.02 8.84
C SER A 46 2.66 4.49 9.00
N GLU A 47 1.95 4.86 10.06
CA GLU A 47 0.53 4.54 10.22
C GLU A 47 -0.30 5.17 9.09
N GLN A 48 -0.09 6.45 8.78
CA GLN A 48 -0.79 7.10 7.68
C GLN A 48 -0.48 6.42 6.35
N LEU A 49 0.79 6.11 6.09
CA LEU A 49 1.21 5.46 4.86
C LEU A 49 0.63 4.05 4.69
N LEU A 50 0.52 3.28 5.78
CA LEU A 50 -0.17 2.00 5.78
C LEU A 50 -1.66 2.15 5.45
N ARG A 51 -2.33 3.18 5.99
CA ARG A 51 -3.75 3.46 5.69
C ARG A 51 -3.95 3.88 4.24
N ASP A 52 -3.10 4.77 3.73
CA ASP A 52 -3.14 5.20 2.34
C ASP A 52 -2.94 4.00 1.40
N THR A 53 -1.94 3.16 1.70
CA THR A 53 -1.68 1.95 0.91
C THR A 53 -2.86 0.98 0.94
N PHE A 54 -3.47 0.80 2.11
CA PHE A 54 -4.65 -0.05 2.27
C PHE A 54 -5.83 0.44 1.46
N GLN A 55 -6.10 1.74 1.48
CA GLN A 55 -7.20 2.31 0.71
C GLN A 55 -6.95 2.21 -0.80
N VAL A 56 -5.71 2.38 -1.29
CA VAL A 56 -5.37 2.09 -2.70
C VAL A 56 -5.61 0.62 -3.03
N PHE A 57 -5.17 -0.28 -2.16
CA PHE A 57 -5.34 -1.72 -2.34
C PHE A 57 -6.83 -2.13 -2.39
N GLU A 58 -7.68 -1.56 -1.52
CA GLU A 58 -9.12 -1.80 -1.52
C GLU A 58 -9.79 -1.30 -2.81
N ILE A 59 -9.41 -0.12 -3.30
CA ILE A 59 -9.90 0.41 -4.58
C ILE A 59 -9.62 -0.59 -5.70
N LEU A 60 -8.37 -1.05 -5.83
CA LEU A 60 -7.95 -1.96 -6.89
C LEU A 60 -8.57 -3.37 -6.75
N SER A 61 -8.69 -3.86 -5.52
CA SER A 61 -9.20 -5.21 -5.24
C SER A 61 -10.73 -5.30 -5.26
N PHE A 62 -11.43 -4.19 -5.48
CA PHE A 62 -12.89 -4.17 -5.55
C PHE A 62 -13.43 -4.96 -6.74
N VAL A 63 -12.75 -4.93 -7.88
CA VAL A 63 -13.13 -5.67 -9.11
C VAL A 63 -12.05 -6.60 -9.62
N HIS A 64 -10.83 -6.52 -9.09
CA HIS A 64 -9.71 -7.35 -9.52
C HIS A 64 -9.22 -8.28 -8.42
N LEU A 65 -8.54 -9.35 -8.84
CA LEU A 65 -7.88 -10.25 -7.92
C LEU A 65 -6.69 -9.56 -7.23
N PRO A 66 -6.35 -9.90 -5.99
CA PRO A 66 -5.27 -9.24 -5.23
C PRO A 66 -3.91 -9.24 -5.94
N GLU A 67 -3.60 -10.25 -6.75
CA GLU A 67 -2.37 -10.29 -7.55
C GLU A 67 -2.30 -9.17 -8.60
N VAL A 68 -3.44 -8.70 -9.11
CA VAL A 68 -3.51 -7.56 -10.04
C VAL A 68 -3.18 -6.27 -9.29
N ALA A 69 -3.76 -6.07 -8.11
CA ALA A 69 -3.45 -4.91 -7.25
C ALA A 69 -1.94 -4.88 -6.91
N ARG A 70 -1.37 -6.05 -6.59
CA ARG A 70 0.07 -6.18 -6.34
C ARG A 70 0.90 -5.84 -7.59
N ALA A 71 0.55 -6.38 -8.76
CA ALA A 71 1.25 -6.10 -10.01
C ALA A 71 1.17 -4.61 -10.38
N TRP A 72 -0.01 -4.01 -10.21
CA TRP A 72 -0.26 -2.60 -10.48
C TRP A 72 0.60 -1.68 -9.61
N LEU A 73 0.76 -1.99 -8.32
CA LEU A 73 1.61 -1.22 -7.39
C LEU A 73 3.10 -1.31 -7.71
N MET A 74 3.54 -2.36 -8.43
CA MET A 74 4.93 -2.54 -8.85
C MET A 74 5.22 -1.99 -10.25
N GLY A 75 4.20 -1.88 -11.10
CA GLY A 75 4.35 -1.37 -12.47
C GLY A 75 4.71 0.11 -12.50
N MET A 76 5.40 0.55 -13.55
CA MET A 76 5.64 1.97 -13.82
C MET A 76 4.37 2.61 -14.39
N HIS A 77 4.06 3.83 -13.93
CA HIS A 77 2.92 4.59 -14.45
C HIS A 77 3.42 5.95 -14.96
N PRO A 78 3.22 6.29 -16.25
CA PRO A 78 3.60 7.57 -16.82
C PRO A 78 2.97 8.77 -16.08
N GLU A 79 1.78 8.59 -15.53
CA GLU A 79 1.06 9.58 -14.73
C GLU A 79 1.75 9.89 -13.38
N LEU A 80 2.72 9.07 -12.98
CA LEU A 80 3.54 9.24 -11.78
C LEU A 80 5.00 9.59 -12.12
N ASP A 81 5.27 10.14 -13.30
CA ASP A 81 6.63 10.41 -13.80
C ASP A 81 7.46 9.13 -13.96
N ASP A 82 6.83 8.08 -14.47
CA ASP A 82 7.43 6.76 -14.71
C ASP A 82 7.96 6.04 -13.45
N VAL A 83 7.55 6.46 -12.25
CA VAL A 83 7.82 5.71 -11.01
C VAL A 83 6.68 4.74 -10.69
N SER A 84 6.98 3.71 -9.89
CA SER A 84 5.94 2.81 -9.42
C SER A 84 5.04 3.48 -8.36
N PRO A 85 3.75 3.09 -8.24
CA PRO A 85 2.87 3.56 -7.18
C PRO A 85 3.42 3.26 -5.79
N ALA A 86 4.14 2.14 -5.62
CA ALA A 86 4.81 1.81 -4.37
C ALA A 86 5.89 2.83 -3.99
N GLU A 87 6.72 3.26 -4.95
CA GLU A 87 7.72 4.30 -4.74
C GLU A 87 7.08 5.67 -4.53
N ALA A 88 6.04 6.01 -5.31
CA ALA A 88 5.29 7.24 -5.15
C ALA A 88 4.67 7.36 -3.74
N LEU A 89 4.06 6.28 -3.23
CA LEU A 89 3.56 6.20 -1.84
C LEU A 89 4.69 6.45 -0.84
N SER A 90 5.82 5.76 -0.99
CA SER A 90 7.01 5.92 -0.13
C SER A 90 7.52 7.37 -0.09
N ASN A 91 7.42 8.07 -1.22
CA ASN A 91 7.79 9.48 -1.38
C ASN A 91 6.68 10.47 -0.97
N GLY A 92 5.59 10.01 -0.35
CA GLY A 92 4.51 10.88 0.15
C GLY A 92 3.54 11.38 -0.92
N ARG A 93 3.58 10.83 -2.14
CA ARG A 93 2.67 11.16 -3.25
C ARG A 93 1.34 10.38 -3.18
N SER A 94 0.86 10.05 -1.98
CA SER A 94 -0.35 9.23 -1.77
C SER A 94 -1.59 9.77 -2.51
N ARG A 95 -1.74 11.10 -2.59
CA ARG A 95 -2.90 11.73 -3.25
C ARG A 95 -2.93 11.45 -4.76
N GLU A 96 -1.77 11.45 -5.41
CA GLU A 96 -1.64 11.17 -6.83
C GLU A 96 -1.94 9.70 -7.12
N VAL A 97 -1.39 8.79 -6.30
CA VAL A 97 -1.67 7.36 -6.40
C VAL A 97 -3.16 7.06 -6.18
N MET A 98 -3.81 7.72 -5.23
CA MET A 98 -5.26 7.61 -5.00
C MET A 98 -6.10 8.11 -6.17
N ALA A 99 -5.67 9.18 -6.84
CA ALA A 99 -6.35 9.68 -8.03
C ALA A 99 -6.21 8.67 -9.17
N LEU A 100 -5.00 8.18 -9.41
CA LEU A 100 -4.71 7.20 -10.45
C LEU A 100 -5.47 5.88 -10.26
N ALA A 101 -5.51 5.35 -9.03
CA ALA A 101 -6.27 4.12 -8.71
C ALA A 101 -7.78 4.29 -8.98
N ARG A 102 -8.35 5.45 -8.65
CA ARG A 102 -9.75 5.76 -8.95
C ARG A 102 -10.02 5.89 -10.45
N SER A 103 -9.12 6.54 -11.19
CA SER A 103 -9.21 6.63 -12.66
C SER A 103 -9.13 5.25 -13.31
N TYR A 104 -8.23 4.39 -12.83
CA TYR A 104 -8.10 3.01 -13.29
C TYR A 104 -9.40 2.22 -13.11
N MET A 105 -10.02 2.32 -11.92
CA MET A 105 -11.31 1.69 -11.61
C MET A 105 -12.49 2.24 -12.42
N ALA A 106 -12.43 3.52 -12.84
CA ALA A 106 -13.47 4.13 -13.65
C ALA A 106 -13.34 3.79 -15.15
N ALA A 107 -12.15 3.37 -15.59
CA ALA A 107 -11.86 3.03 -16.98
C ALA A 107 -12.03 1.54 -17.31
N GLY A 108 -12.07 0.67 -16.30
CA GLY A 108 -12.32 -0.78 -16.41
C GLY A 108 -13.79 -1.14 -16.28
#